data_AF-A0A534NV11-F1
#
_entry.id   AF-A0A534NV11-F1
#
_cell.length_a   1.000
_cell.length_b   1.000
_cell.length_c   1.000
_cell.angle_alpha   90.00
_cell.angle_beta   90.00
_cell.angle_gamma   90.00
#
_symmetry.space_group_name_H-M   'P 1'
#
loop_
_entity.id
_entity.type
_entity.pdbx_description
1 polymer ?
#
loop_
_entity_poly.entity_id
_entity_poly.type
_entity_poly.pdbx_seq_one_letter_code
_entity_poly.pdbx_strand_id
1 'polypeptide(L)'
;YEVVALRRAGLITPERFVAIWAERITALWRTPGRLRTPLAQASYDSWIKHYRPDESTANTTVSYYLKGSVVGFLLDLEIRRRTSSARSLDDVMRRLFERYGRAPGLPEDGVEKTASEVAGEDLRPWFDRAIRSAQELDVEGALAGVGRGVAPSGNPRIRAPGTSRRGLAGEGTGARSRLRAGSVARAASRYRGGRRHGRPRRVPQRDAEAALPRPARPGGVGFALPHGRAPHRERPPRRGAP
;
A
#
# COMPACT_ATOMS: atom_id res chain seq x y z
N TYR A 1 2.02 3.18 4.61
CA TYR A 1 2.30 3.68 5.98
C TYR A 1 3.78 4.00 6.19
N GLU A 2 4.68 3.24 5.57
CA GLU A 2 6.15 3.41 5.56
C GLU A 2 6.65 4.84 5.33
N VAL A 3 6.11 5.58 4.34
CA VAL A 3 6.55 6.97 4.06
C VAL A 3 6.25 7.90 5.25
N VAL A 4 5.12 7.68 5.92
CA VAL A 4 4.75 8.42 7.13
C VAL A 4 5.68 8.07 8.29
N ALA A 5 6.00 6.78 8.47
CA ALA A 5 6.93 6.34 9.49
C ALA A 5 8.33 6.95 9.32
N LEU A 6 8.88 6.92 8.09
CA LEU A 6 10.16 7.56 7.75
C LEU A 6 10.16 9.06 8.05
N ARG A 7 9.08 9.76 7.71
CA ARG A 7 8.95 11.20 7.97
C ARG A 7 8.92 11.50 9.46
N ARG A 8 8.23 10.68 10.25
CA ARG A 8 8.13 10.85 11.72
C ARG A 8 9.41 10.47 12.45
N ALA A 9 10.14 9.48 11.96
CA ALA A 9 11.47 9.12 12.45
C ALA A 9 12.54 10.18 12.14
N GLY A 10 12.19 11.21 11.34
CA GLY A 10 13.14 12.24 10.92
C GLY A 10 14.14 11.77 9.87
N LEU A 11 13.90 10.62 9.25
CA LEU A 11 14.80 10.02 8.24
C LEU A 11 14.62 10.63 6.86
N ILE A 12 13.51 11.33 6.62
CA ILE A 12 13.25 12.07 5.37
C ILE A 12 12.75 13.49 5.66
N THR A 13 13.14 14.43 4.81
CA THR A 13 12.68 15.82 4.89
C THR A 13 11.21 15.94 4.47
N PRO A 14 10.51 17.04 4.84
CA PRO A 14 9.18 17.34 4.32
C PRO A 14 9.12 17.32 2.79
N GLU A 15 10.14 17.87 2.12
CA GLU A 15 10.22 17.94 0.66
C GLU A 15 10.35 16.54 0.06
N ARG A 16 11.14 15.66 0.66
CA ARG A 16 11.24 14.27 0.21
C ARG A 16 9.95 13.49 0.43
N PHE A 17 9.27 13.70 1.56
CA PHE A 17 7.94 13.11 1.80
C PHE A 17 6.96 13.47 0.69
N VAL A 18 6.96 14.74 0.28
CA VAL A 18 6.11 15.24 -0.82
C VAL A 18 6.47 14.61 -2.14
N ALA A 19 7.77 14.58 -2.46
CA ALA A 19 8.26 14.01 -3.71
C ALA A 19 7.84 12.54 -3.84
N ILE A 20 7.98 11.74 -2.78
CA ILE A 20 7.57 10.33 -2.80
C ILE A 20 6.07 10.16 -3.12
N TRP A 21 5.20 10.97 -2.51
CA TRP A 21 3.77 10.89 -2.82
C TRP A 21 3.44 11.39 -4.23
N ALA A 22 4.09 12.47 -4.68
CA ALA A 22 3.93 12.96 -6.05
C ALA A 22 4.39 11.92 -7.09
N GLU A 23 5.52 11.26 -6.86
CA GLU A 23 6.06 10.16 -7.68
C GLU A 23 5.04 9.00 -7.77
N ARG A 24 4.48 8.56 -6.63
CA ARG A 24 3.48 7.48 -6.59
C ARG A 24 2.17 7.82 -7.27
N ILE A 25 1.65 9.02 -7.03
CA ILE A 25 0.41 9.48 -7.69
C ILE A 25 0.64 9.58 -9.19
N THR A 26 1.79 10.11 -9.63
CA THR A 26 2.15 10.18 -11.04
C THR A 26 2.28 8.80 -11.67
N ALA A 27 2.93 7.86 -10.99
CA ALA A 27 3.06 6.47 -11.46
C ALA A 27 1.68 5.80 -11.59
N LEU A 28 0.78 6.03 -10.63
CA LEU A 28 -0.58 5.53 -10.71
C LEU A 28 -1.30 6.11 -11.93
N TRP A 29 -1.28 7.43 -12.13
CA TRP A 29 -1.92 8.08 -13.28
C TRP A 29 -1.34 7.67 -14.64
N ARG A 30 -0.06 7.30 -14.69
CA ARG A 30 0.58 6.74 -15.88
C ARG A 30 0.20 5.29 -16.16
N THR A 31 -0.52 4.63 -15.27
CA THR A 31 -0.98 3.23 -15.43
C THR A 31 -2.46 3.22 -15.86
N PRO A 32 -2.78 2.96 -17.14
CA PRO A 32 -4.17 2.94 -17.61
C PRO A 32 -5.04 1.89 -16.93
N GLY A 33 -4.47 0.73 -16.59
CA GLY A 33 -5.20 -0.36 -15.93
C GLY A 33 -5.84 0.00 -14.58
N ARG A 34 -5.44 1.13 -13.96
CA ARG A 34 -6.08 1.64 -12.73
C ARG A 34 -7.59 1.92 -12.90
N LEU A 35 -8.00 2.26 -14.13
CA LEU A 35 -9.38 2.59 -14.51
C LEU A 35 -10.17 1.37 -15.00
N ARG A 36 -9.52 0.20 -15.04
CA ARG A 36 -10.14 -1.07 -15.48
C ARG A 36 -10.33 -2.04 -14.34
N THR A 37 -9.36 -2.09 -13.43
CA THR A 37 -9.33 -3.07 -12.34
C THR A 37 -9.52 -2.40 -10.97
N PRO A 38 -10.58 -2.76 -10.22
CA PRO A 38 -10.76 -2.36 -8.83
C PRO A 38 -9.57 -2.79 -7.95
N LEU A 39 -9.30 -2.06 -6.86
CA LEU A 39 -8.19 -2.42 -5.97
C LEU A 39 -8.41 -3.79 -5.31
N ALA A 40 -9.64 -4.10 -4.89
CA ALA A 40 -9.99 -5.41 -4.36
C ALA A 40 -9.66 -6.52 -5.38
N GLN A 41 -10.03 -6.33 -6.64
CA GLN A 41 -9.74 -7.28 -7.71
C GLN A 41 -8.23 -7.40 -7.97
N ALA A 42 -7.49 -6.29 -7.98
CA ALA A 42 -6.03 -6.31 -8.17
C ALA A 42 -5.30 -7.06 -7.03
N SER A 43 -5.85 -6.99 -5.81
CA SER A 43 -5.34 -7.76 -4.67
C SER A 43 -5.68 -9.25 -4.82
N TYR A 44 -6.93 -9.56 -5.19
CA TYR A 44 -7.37 -10.93 -5.43
C TYR A 44 -6.54 -11.56 -6.56
N ASP A 45 -6.50 -10.98 -7.76
CA ASP A 45 -5.79 -11.54 -8.92
C ASP A 45 -4.25 -11.48 -8.83
N SER A 46 -3.68 -11.06 -7.69
CA SER A 46 -2.25 -10.78 -7.57
C SER A 46 -1.37 -11.99 -7.94
N TRP A 47 -1.74 -13.21 -7.51
CA TRP A 47 -1.00 -14.44 -7.82
C TRP A 47 -0.96 -14.80 -9.32
N ILE A 48 -1.93 -14.32 -10.11
CA ILE A 48 -2.02 -14.58 -11.55
C ILE A 48 -1.41 -13.44 -12.35
N LYS A 49 -1.87 -12.21 -12.11
CA LYS A 49 -1.59 -11.06 -12.99
C LYS A 49 -0.43 -10.19 -12.50
N HIS A 50 -0.14 -10.17 -11.20
CA HIS A 50 0.96 -9.34 -10.69
C HIS A 50 2.31 -10.07 -10.75
N TYR A 51 2.34 -11.37 -10.45
CA TYR A 51 3.58 -12.16 -10.44
C TYR A 51 3.92 -12.81 -11.79
N ARG A 52 3.04 -12.72 -12.79
CA ARG A 52 3.30 -13.15 -14.17
C ARG A 52 2.86 -12.07 -15.16
N PRO A 53 3.57 -10.92 -15.21
CA PRO A 53 3.18 -9.84 -16.10
C PRO A 53 3.43 -10.24 -17.56
N ASP A 54 2.45 -9.94 -18.41
CA ASP A 54 2.57 -9.91 -19.87
C ASP A 54 2.59 -8.45 -20.39
N GLU A 55 2.75 -8.28 -21.70
CA GLU A 55 2.85 -6.97 -22.37
C GLU A 55 1.62 -6.07 -22.15
N SER A 56 0.44 -6.66 -21.88
CA SER A 56 -0.82 -5.94 -21.67
C SER A 56 -1.04 -5.51 -20.22
N THR A 57 -0.23 -5.98 -19.27
CA THR A 57 -0.45 -5.82 -17.81
C THR A 57 -0.68 -4.37 -17.39
N ALA A 58 0.12 -3.42 -17.89
CA ALA A 58 -0.02 -2.00 -17.55
C ALA A 58 -1.36 -1.40 -18.02
N ASN A 59 -1.95 -1.97 -19.08
CA ASN A 59 -3.20 -1.54 -19.66
C ASN A 59 -4.42 -2.24 -19.04
N THR A 60 -4.25 -3.42 -18.46
CA THR A 60 -5.33 -4.25 -17.94
C THR A 60 -5.46 -4.20 -16.42
N THR A 61 -4.36 -4.03 -15.69
CA THR A 61 -4.35 -4.04 -14.22
C THR A 61 -3.42 -2.98 -13.62
N VAL A 62 -3.33 -2.96 -12.30
CA VAL A 62 -2.50 -2.05 -11.52
C VAL A 62 -1.94 -2.79 -10.32
N SER A 63 -0.73 -2.46 -9.91
CA SER A 63 -0.17 -3.02 -8.67
C SER A 63 -1.05 -2.65 -7.48
N TYR A 64 -1.46 -3.66 -6.70
CA TYR A 64 -2.19 -3.46 -5.45
C TYR A 64 -1.34 -2.73 -4.41
N TYR A 65 0.00 -2.86 -4.45
CA TYR A 65 0.89 -2.06 -3.63
C TYR A 65 0.86 -0.58 -4.01
N LEU A 66 0.93 -0.26 -5.31
CA LEU A 66 0.92 1.12 -5.76
C LEU A 66 -0.44 1.78 -5.46
N LYS A 67 -1.53 1.21 -5.99
CA LYS A 67 -2.89 1.76 -5.79
C LYS A 67 -3.30 1.69 -4.32
N GLY A 68 -2.97 0.61 -3.61
CA GLY A 68 -3.23 0.46 -2.17
C GLY A 68 -2.47 1.47 -1.32
N SER A 69 -1.22 1.81 -1.65
CA SER A 69 -0.47 2.85 -0.93
C SER A 69 -1.11 4.24 -1.07
N VAL A 70 -1.63 4.57 -2.26
CA VAL A 70 -2.35 5.82 -2.52
C VAL A 70 -3.70 5.81 -1.81
N VAL A 71 -4.47 4.72 -1.88
CA VAL A 71 -5.74 4.57 -1.15
C VAL A 71 -5.52 4.72 0.36
N GLY A 72 -4.49 4.10 0.93
CA GLY A 72 -4.17 4.24 2.35
C GLY A 72 -3.80 5.68 2.74
N PHE A 73 -3.12 6.42 1.86
CA PHE A 73 -2.86 7.85 2.07
C PHE A 73 -4.15 8.68 2.02
N LEU A 74 -5.03 8.43 1.04
CA LEU A 74 -6.31 9.10 0.92
C LEU A 74 -7.24 8.79 2.11
N LEU A 75 -7.21 7.56 2.64
CA LEU A 75 -7.94 7.20 3.86
C LEU A 75 -7.48 8.02 5.06
N ASP A 76 -6.17 8.20 5.24
CA ASP A 76 -5.65 9.05 6.32
C ASP A 76 -6.13 10.50 6.18
N LEU A 77 -6.14 11.04 4.95
CA LEU A 77 -6.66 12.39 4.68
C LEU A 77 -8.16 12.48 4.94
N GLU A 78 -8.94 11.45 4.57
CA GLU A 78 -10.39 11.42 4.76
C GLU A 78 -10.75 11.36 6.25
N ILE A 79 -10.08 10.52 7.04
CA ILE A 79 -10.25 10.47 8.50
C ILE A 79 -9.91 11.83 9.11
N ARG A 80 -8.79 12.44 8.72
CA ARG A 80 -8.42 13.78 9.19
C ARG A 80 -9.44 14.84 8.78
N ARG A 81 -10.05 14.72 7.60
CA ARG A 81 -11.06 15.67 7.13
C ARG A 81 -12.32 15.58 7.99
N ARG A 82 -12.84 14.38 8.23
CA ARG A 82 -14.07 14.15 9.03
C ARG A 82 -13.89 14.48 10.52
N THR A 83 -12.70 14.27 11.04
CA THR A 83 -12.41 14.48 12.47
C THR A 83 -11.74 15.82 12.76
N SER A 84 -11.71 16.77 11.81
CA SER A 84 -10.99 18.04 11.97
C SER A 84 -9.54 17.85 12.44
N SER A 85 -8.88 16.81 11.92
CA SER A 85 -7.53 16.34 12.24
C SER A 85 -7.31 15.84 13.67
N ALA A 86 -8.38 15.59 14.43
CA ALA A 86 -8.30 14.98 15.77
C ALA A 86 -7.91 13.50 15.73
N ARG A 87 -8.25 12.78 14.65
CA ARG A 87 -7.90 11.38 14.41
C ARG A 87 -7.16 11.21 13.09
N SER A 88 -6.53 10.05 12.94
CA SER A 88 -5.76 9.68 11.75
C SER A 88 -5.76 8.17 11.53
N LEU A 89 -5.14 7.73 10.44
CA LEU A 89 -4.90 6.32 10.18
C LEU A 89 -4.12 5.64 11.32
N ASP A 90 -3.32 6.37 12.11
CA ASP A 90 -2.65 5.83 13.30
C ASP A 90 -3.64 5.30 14.34
N ASP A 91 -4.78 5.97 14.50
CA ASP A 91 -5.83 5.55 15.43
C ASP A 91 -6.51 4.27 14.93
N VAL A 92 -6.63 4.12 13.61
CA VAL A 92 -7.13 2.88 12.98
C VAL A 92 -6.14 1.75 13.22
N MET A 93 -4.86 1.96 12.87
CA MET A 93 -3.82 0.93 12.99
C MET A 93 -3.65 0.47 14.44
N ARG A 94 -3.72 1.39 15.41
CA ARG A 94 -3.68 1.05 16.84
C ARG A 94 -4.85 0.18 17.26
N ARG A 95 -6.08 0.59 16.94
CA ARG A 95 -7.29 -0.19 17.26
C ARG A 95 -7.30 -1.57 16.59
N LEU A 96 -6.87 -1.64 15.34
CA LEU A 96 -6.75 -2.92 14.63
C LEU A 96 -5.74 -3.84 15.33
N PHE A 97 -4.58 -3.31 15.74
CA PHE A 97 -3.57 -4.08 16.45
C PHE A 97 -4.06 -4.52 17.84
N GLU A 98 -4.72 -3.63 18.58
CA GLU A 98 -5.27 -3.93 19.91
C GLU A 98 -6.35 -5.02 19.85
N ARG A 99 -7.25 -4.97 18.86
CA ARG A 99 -8.39 -5.88 18.74
C ARG A 99 -8.03 -7.20 18.05
N TYR A 100 -7.16 -7.14 17.04
CA TYR A 100 -6.92 -8.26 16.10
C TYR A 100 -5.44 -8.65 15.99
N GLY A 101 -4.55 -8.11 16.83
CA GLY A 101 -3.13 -8.48 16.84
C GLY A 101 -2.84 -9.91 17.33
N ARG A 102 -3.88 -10.64 17.76
CA ARG A 102 -3.83 -12.04 18.19
C ARG A 102 -4.96 -12.82 17.52
N ALA A 103 -4.92 -14.15 17.62
CA ALA A 103 -5.97 -15.03 17.11
C ALA A 103 -7.37 -14.60 17.61
N PRO A 104 -8.42 -14.66 16.77
CA PRO A 104 -8.48 -15.28 15.44
C PRO A 104 -7.94 -14.39 14.30
N GLY A 105 -7.47 -13.17 14.58
CA GLY A 105 -6.97 -12.22 13.58
C GLY A 105 -8.04 -11.27 13.06
N LEU A 106 -7.72 -10.56 11.97
CA LEU A 106 -8.54 -9.51 11.39
C LEU A 106 -9.67 -10.10 10.54
N PRO A 107 -10.96 -9.84 10.86
CA PRO A 107 -12.07 -10.22 9.99
C PRO A 107 -12.08 -9.39 8.70
N GLU A 108 -12.75 -9.89 7.66
CA GLU A 108 -12.77 -9.29 6.32
C GLU A 108 -13.21 -7.82 6.31
N ASP A 109 -14.22 -7.47 7.11
CA ASP A 109 -14.75 -6.11 7.23
C ASP A 109 -14.12 -5.29 8.38
N GLY A 110 -13.12 -5.86 9.07
CA GLY A 110 -12.55 -5.30 10.30
C GLY A 110 -11.90 -3.94 10.10
N VAL A 111 -11.23 -3.73 8.96
CA VAL A 111 -10.61 -2.45 8.59
C VAL A 111 -11.66 -1.37 8.37
N GLU A 112 -12.72 -1.67 7.61
CA GLU A 112 -13.76 -0.70 7.27
C GLU A 112 -14.58 -0.30 8.48
N LYS A 113 -14.94 -1.28 9.32
CA LYS A 113 -15.59 -1.04 10.60
C LYS A 113 -14.73 -0.16 11.50
N THR A 114 -13.47 -0.52 11.69
CA THR A 114 -12.57 0.22 12.57
C THR A 114 -12.31 1.63 12.05
N ALA A 115 -12.13 1.81 10.74
CA ALA A 115 -11.95 3.13 10.14
C ALA A 115 -13.21 4.01 10.31
N SER A 116 -14.41 3.44 10.16
CA SER A 116 -15.67 4.16 10.40
C SER A 116 -15.82 4.55 11.87
N GLU A 117 -15.53 3.63 12.80
CA GLU A 117 -15.47 3.92 14.24
C GLU A 117 -14.49 5.06 14.56
N VAL A 118 -13.32 5.09 13.93
CA VAL A 118 -12.30 6.13 14.12
C VAL A 118 -12.76 7.48 13.56
N ALA A 119 -13.38 7.47 12.39
CA ALA A 119 -13.87 8.67 11.73
C ALA A 119 -15.12 9.26 12.40
N GLY A 120 -15.86 8.46 13.17
CA GLY A 120 -17.14 8.85 13.79
C GLY A 120 -18.32 8.84 12.81
N GLU A 121 -18.12 8.31 11.60
CA GLU A 121 -19.11 8.27 10.52
C GLU A 121 -18.92 7.01 9.68
N ASP A 122 -19.96 6.61 8.95
CA ASP A 122 -19.89 5.50 8.01
C ASP A 122 -18.96 5.82 6.82
N LEU A 123 -17.88 5.05 6.69
CA LEU A 123 -16.94 5.12 5.57
C LEU A 123 -17.21 4.09 4.49
N ARG A 124 -18.19 3.18 4.62
CA ARG A 124 -18.48 2.17 3.58
C ARG A 124 -18.63 2.76 2.17
N PRO A 125 -19.37 3.86 1.95
CA PRO A 125 -19.46 4.47 0.62
C PRO A 125 -18.12 4.96 0.07
N TRP A 126 -17.20 5.36 0.96
CA TRP A 126 -15.85 5.75 0.56
C TRP A 126 -15.02 4.52 0.17
N PHE A 127 -15.10 3.43 0.95
CA PHE A 127 -14.43 2.17 0.64
C PHE A 127 -14.95 1.53 -0.66
N ASP A 128 -16.26 1.57 -0.90
CA ASP A 128 -16.84 1.05 -2.15
C ASP A 128 -16.26 1.76 -3.37
N ARG A 129 -16.15 3.09 -3.32
CA ARG A 129 -15.53 3.87 -4.39
C ARG A 129 -14.03 3.61 -4.50
N ALA A 130 -13.29 3.66 -3.39
CA ALA A 130 -11.82 3.60 -3.42
C ALA A 130 -11.26 2.18 -3.66
N ILE A 131 -11.97 1.14 -3.21
CA ILE A 131 -11.51 -0.25 -3.19
C ILE A 131 -12.26 -1.12 -4.19
N ARG A 132 -13.60 -1.05 -4.18
CA ARG A 132 -14.47 -1.94 -4.96
C ARG A 132 -14.84 -1.40 -6.35
N SER A 133 -14.45 -0.16 -6.67
CA SER A 133 -14.65 0.45 -7.98
C SER A 133 -13.35 0.66 -8.76
N ALA A 134 -13.47 0.77 -10.07
CA ALA A 134 -12.40 1.21 -10.97
C ALA A 134 -12.48 2.71 -11.31
N GLN A 135 -13.31 3.48 -10.60
CA GLN A 135 -13.37 4.93 -10.80
C GLN A 135 -12.04 5.59 -10.41
N GLU A 136 -11.75 6.74 -11.02
CA GLU A 136 -10.56 7.51 -10.70
C GLU A 136 -10.61 7.98 -9.23
N LEU A 137 -9.47 7.91 -8.54
CA LEU A 137 -9.38 8.36 -7.16
C LEU A 137 -9.37 9.89 -7.10
N ASP A 138 -10.18 10.48 -6.22
CA ASP A 138 -10.24 11.93 -5.99
C ASP A 138 -9.04 12.43 -5.17
N VAL A 139 -7.86 12.39 -5.78
CA VAL A 139 -6.60 12.87 -5.18
C VAL A 139 -6.63 14.39 -5.00
N GLU A 140 -7.21 15.12 -5.95
CA GLU A 140 -7.25 16.58 -5.92
C GLU A 140 -8.14 17.10 -4.79
N GLY A 141 -9.36 16.57 -4.65
CA GLY A 141 -10.29 16.92 -3.57
C GLY A 141 -9.72 16.58 -2.19
N ALA A 142 -9.10 15.41 -2.05
CA ALA A 142 -8.46 15.00 -0.80
C ALA A 142 -7.31 15.95 -0.40
N LEU A 143 -6.50 16.41 -1.35
CA LEU A 143 -5.40 17.34 -1.10
C LEU A 143 -5.86 18.79 -0.89
N ALA A 144 -6.97 19.22 -1.50
CA ALA A 144 -7.53 20.56 -1.32
C ALA A 144 -7.91 20.83 0.15
N GLY A 145 -8.47 19.83 0.85
CA GLY A 145 -8.83 19.92 2.27
C GLY A 145 -7.64 20.11 3.23
N VAL A 146 -6.42 19.91 2.73
CA VAL A 146 -5.21 20.01 3.55
C VAL A 146 -4.66 21.45 3.63
N GLY A 147 -5.13 22.36 2.76
CA GLY A 147 -4.59 23.72 2.63
C GLY A 147 -5.10 24.79 3.59
N ARG A 148 -6.13 24.54 4.41
CA ARG A 148 -6.86 25.58 5.17
C ARG A 148 -6.33 25.91 6.59
N GLY A 149 -5.06 25.67 6.90
CA GLY A 149 -4.59 25.71 8.31
C GLY A 149 -3.20 26.27 8.59
N VAL A 150 -2.59 27.03 7.67
CA VAL A 150 -1.30 27.69 7.93
C VAL A 150 -1.37 29.13 7.45
N ALA A 151 -1.46 30.07 8.39
CA ALA A 151 -1.12 31.46 8.10
C ALA A 151 0.36 31.50 7.72
N PRO A 152 0.75 32.11 6.58
CA PRO A 152 2.14 32.23 6.22
C PRO A 152 2.85 33.11 7.25
N SER A 153 3.65 32.51 8.13
CA SER A 153 4.68 33.26 8.85
C SER A 153 5.73 33.65 7.81
N GLY A 154 5.69 34.91 7.42
CA GLY A 154 6.58 35.48 6.42
C GLY A 154 8.01 35.58 6.93
N ASN A 155 8.96 35.22 6.08
CA ASN A 155 10.18 36.00 5.92
C ASN A 155 10.65 35.88 4.45
N PRO A 156 10.81 36.98 3.71
CA PRO A 156 11.18 36.94 2.31
C PRO A 156 12.69 36.82 2.17
N ARG A 157 13.15 35.91 1.31
CA ARG A 157 14.38 36.00 0.49
C ARG A 157 14.72 34.62 -0.06
N ILE A 158 14.14 34.27 -1.21
CA ILE A 158 14.86 33.49 -2.21
C ILE A 158 14.69 34.22 -3.54
N ARG A 159 15.80 34.78 -4.01
CA ARG A 159 15.94 35.45 -5.31
C ARG A 159 15.83 34.39 -6.40
N ALA A 160 14.88 34.55 -7.32
CA ALA A 160 14.77 33.69 -8.50
C ALA A 160 15.98 33.93 -9.45
N PRO A 161 16.61 32.88 -10.01
CA PRO A 161 17.52 33.04 -11.14
C PRO A 161 16.75 33.32 -12.42
N GLY A 162 17.33 34.17 -13.27
CA GLY A 162 16.70 34.82 -14.40
C GLY A 162 16.16 33.89 -15.50
N THR A 163 15.05 34.34 -16.08
CA THR A 163 14.45 33.81 -17.30
C THR A 163 15.19 34.35 -18.52
N SER A 164 15.90 33.50 -19.26
CA SER A 164 16.18 33.72 -20.68
C SER A 164 15.09 33.01 -21.50
N ARG A 165 14.33 33.82 -22.25
CA ARG A 165 13.17 33.45 -23.05
C ARG A 165 13.65 33.22 -24.49
N ARG A 166 13.52 32.00 -25.01
CA ARG A 166 13.38 31.76 -26.45
C ARG A 166 12.43 30.58 -26.64
N GLY A 167 11.25 30.89 -27.16
CA GLY A 167 10.21 29.92 -27.44
C GLY A 167 10.40 29.25 -28.78
N LEU A 168 9.86 28.04 -28.90
CA LEU A 168 9.25 27.52 -30.12
C LEU A 168 8.00 26.77 -29.68
N ALA A 169 6.89 27.12 -30.32
CA ALA A 169 5.56 26.62 -30.06
C ALA A 169 5.41 25.16 -30.50
N GLY A 170 4.72 24.38 -29.67
CA GLY A 170 4.20 23.07 -29.99
C GLY A 170 2.96 22.86 -29.15
N GLU A 171 1.79 23.12 -29.74
CA GLU A 171 0.50 22.82 -29.13
C GLU A 171 0.36 21.30 -29.00
N GLY A 172 0.16 20.85 -27.77
CA GLY A 172 0.00 19.44 -27.46
C GLY A 172 -0.26 19.24 -25.96
N THR A 173 -1.54 19.18 -25.59
CA THR A 173 -2.07 18.31 -24.50
C THR A 173 -1.29 18.23 -23.17
N GLY A 174 -0.70 19.34 -22.71
CA GLY A 174 0.10 19.40 -21.48
C GLY A 174 -0.65 19.80 -20.19
N ALA A 175 -1.99 19.78 -20.19
CA ALA A 175 -2.79 20.39 -19.14
C ALA A 175 -3.06 19.50 -17.90
N ARG A 176 -2.66 18.23 -17.88
CA ARG A 176 -3.01 17.29 -16.78
C ARG A 176 -1.90 16.92 -15.79
N SER A 177 -0.72 17.53 -15.82
CA SER A 177 0.37 17.16 -14.89
C SER A 177 0.96 18.29 -14.05
N ARG A 178 0.27 19.42 -13.91
CA ARG A 178 0.68 20.46 -12.95
C ARG A 178 -0.11 20.32 -11.65
N LEU A 179 0.04 19.17 -10.99
CA LEU A 179 -0.16 19.11 -9.55
C LEU A 179 0.69 20.25 -8.94
N ARG A 180 0.03 21.27 -8.37
CA ARG A 180 0.74 22.28 -7.60
C ARG A 180 1.41 21.55 -6.45
N ALA A 181 2.73 21.35 -6.52
CA ALA A 181 3.57 20.76 -5.48
C ALA A 181 3.25 21.29 -4.06
N GLY A 182 2.71 22.51 -3.98
CA GLY A 182 2.20 23.10 -2.75
C GLY A 182 1.11 22.29 -2.00
N SER A 183 0.21 21.57 -2.66
CA SER A 183 -0.86 20.83 -1.97
C SER A 183 -0.35 19.60 -1.22
N VAL A 184 0.59 18.88 -1.83
CA VAL A 184 1.25 17.74 -1.20
C VAL A 184 2.22 18.22 -0.10
N ALA A 185 2.91 19.35 -0.31
CA ALA A 185 3.76 19.99 0.72
C ALA A 185 3.02 20.38 1.99
N ARG A 186 1.76 20.81 1.86
CA ARG A 186 0.91 21.09 3.02
C ARG A 186 0.44 19.82 3.73
N ALA A 187 0.26 18.71 3.02
CA ALA A 187 0.02 17.40 3.67
C ALA A 187 1.23 16.95 4.49
N ALA A 188 2.43 17.18 3.99
CA ALA A 188 3.67 16.83 4.69
C ALA A 188 3.84 17.53 6.04
N SER A 189 3.32 18.75 6.21
CA SER A 189 3.45 19.51 7.46
C SER A 189 2.65 18.89 8.60
N ARG A 190 1.53 18.21 8.31
CA ARG A 190 0.70 17.52 9.31
C ARG A 190 1.33 16.24 9.86
N TYR A 191 2.37 15.73 9.22
CA TYR A 191 3.17 14.59 9.72
C TYR A 191 4.39 15.04 10.54
N ARG A 192 4.48 16.32 10.91
CA ARG A 192 5.57 16.85 11.75
C ARG A 192 5.34 16.43 13.21
N GLY A 193 6.14 15.46 13.66
CA GLY A 193 6.40 15.15 15.08
C GLY A 193 5.17 14.71 15.89
N GLY A 194 5.07 13.40 16.14
CA GLY A 194 4.19 12.91 17.21
C GLY A 194 4.58 13.57 18.54
N ARG A 195 3.60 13.81 19.41
CA ARG A 195 3.82 14.22 20.81
C ARG A 195 4.97 13.36 21.37
N ARG A 196 6.01 14.00 21.91
CA ARG A 196 7.06 13.33 22.67
C ARG A 196 6.42 12.74 23.92
N HIS A 197 5.79 11.57 23.81
CA HIS A 197 5.59 10.72 24.97
C HIS A 197 6.96 10.18 25.38
N GLY A 198 7.16 10.17 26.70
CA GLY A 198 8.47 10.11 27.35
C GLY A 198 9.37 8.98 26.86
N ARG A 199 10.66 9.18 27.09
CA ARG A 199 11.72 8.19 26.84
C ARG A 199 11.22 6.78 27.17
N PRO A 200 11.35 5.80 26.26
CA PRO A 200 11.06 4.42 26.63
C PRO A 200 11.99 4.02 27.77
N ARG A 201 11.43 3.61 28.90
CA ARG A 201 12.20 2.93 29.95
C ARG A 201 12.83 1.69 29.31
N ARG A 202 14.15 1.54 29.47
CA ARG A 202 14.87 0.32 29.09
C ARG A 202 14.19 -0.86 29.79
N VAL A 203 13.63 -1.78 29.01
CA VAL A 203 13.21 -3.09 29.52
C VAL A 203 14.48 -3.90 29.73
N PRO A 204 14.76 -4.42 30.94
CA PRO A 204 15.91 -5.29 31.16
C PRO A 204 15.74 -6.56 30.34
N GLN A 205 16.74 -6.87 29.54
CA GLN A 205 16.86 -8.12 28.80
C GLN A 205 17.22 -9.22 29.82
N ARG A 206 16.21 -9.88 30.37
CA ARG A 206 16.37 -11.16 31.07
C ARG A 206 15.36 -12.17 30.53
N ASP A 207 15.94 -13.24 30.01
CA ASP A 207 15.42 -14.61 29.95
C ASP A 207 14.16 -14.83 29.10
N ALA A 208 14.31 -14.67 27.79
CA ALA A 208 13.40 -15.19 26.78
C ALA A 208 13.96 -16.47 26.10
N GLU A 209 14.52 -17.38 26.91
CA GLU A 209 14.98 -18.69 26.44
C GLU A 209 14.26 -19.80 27.22
N ALA A 210 12.93 -19.75 27.26
CA ALA A 210 12.10 -20.83 27.81
C ALA A 210 10.63 -20.73 27.36
N ALA A 211 10.36 -20.85 26.06
CA ALA A 211 9.03 -21.24 25.53
C ALA A 211 9.01 -21.29 23.99
N LEU A 212 9.82 -22.17 23.39
CA LEU A 212 9.57 -22.63 22.03
C LEU A 212 9.44 -24.15 22.08
N PRO A 213 8.31 -24.75 21.65
CA PRO A 213 8.22 -26.20 21.55
C PRO A 213 9.23 -26.66 20.49
N ARG A 214 10.13 -27.57 20.89
CA ARG A 214 11.10 -28.19 19.98
C ARG A 214 10.35 -28.96 18.89
N PRO A 215 10.79 -28.93 17.62
CA PRO A 215 10.21 -29.76 16.58
C PRO A 215 10.41 -31.24 16.93
N ALA A 216 9.33 -32.03 16.82
CA ALA A 216 9.38 -33.47 16.99
C ALA A 216 10.36 -34.09 15.99
N ARG A 217 11.22 -34.99 16.46
CA ARG A 217 12.10 -35.81 15.61
C ARG A 217 11.24 -36.64 14.66
N PRO A 218 11.60 -36.78 13.37
CA PRO A 218 10.88 -37.70 12.49
C PRO A 218 11.16 -39.13 12.93
N GLY A 219 10.16 -39.77 13.55
CA GLY A 219 10.12 -41.21 13.71
C GLY A 219 9.95 -41.85 12.34
N GLY A 220 10.88 -42.73 11.97
CA GLY A 220 10.78 -43.54 10.78
C GLY A 220 9.55 -44.44 10.87
N VAL A 221 8.65 -44.30 9.91
CA VAL A 221 7.64 -45.31 9.57
C VAL A 221 7.60 -45.38 8.05
N GLY A 222 7.83 -46.58 7.53
CA GLY A 222 8.21 -46.85 6.15
C GLY A 222 7.16 -46.48 5.11
N PHE A 223 7.66 -45.99 3.98
CA PHE A 223 6.93 -45.95 2.71
C PHE A 223 6.78 -47.39 2.18
N ALA A 224 5.58 -47.94 2.20
CA ALA A 224 5.21 -49.09 1.38
C ALA A 224 4.65 -48.58 0.05
N LEU A 225 5.43 -48.73 -1.03
CA LEU A 225 4.97 -48.50 -2.40
C LEU A 225 4.10 -49.69 -2.84
N PRO A 226 2.91 -49.48 -3.44
CA PRO A 226 2.16 -50.57 -4.03
C PRO A 226 2.80 -51.00 -5.36
N HIS A 227 3.26 -52.25 -5.41
CA HIS A 227 3.73 -52.89 -6.64
C HIS A 227 2.58 -53.08 -7.64
N GLY A 228 2.54 -52.25 -8.68
CA GLY A 228 1.76 -52.51 -9.89
C GLY A 228 2.43 -53.59 -10.74
N ARG A 229 1.75 -54.72 -10.94
CA ARG A 229 2.10 -55.80 -11.87
C ARG A 229 2.20 -55.26 -13.30
N ALA A 230 3.35 -55.43 -13.95
CA ALA A 230 3.49 -55.33 -15.40
C ALA A 230 3.05 -56.67 -16.05
N PRO A 231 2.32 -56.66 -17.18
CA PRO A 231 1.90 -57.89 -17.85
C PRO A 231 3.04 -58.55 -18.64
N HIS A 232 3.08 -59.88 -18.57
CA HIS A 232 3.99 -60.78 -19.27
C HIS A 232 4.00 -60.55 -20.80
N ARG A 233 5.19 -60.39 -21.39
CA ARG A 233 5.43 -60.58 -22.83
C ARG A 233 5.88 -62.02 -23.08
N GLU A 234 5.05 -62.79 -23.76
CA GLU A 234 5.40 -64.10 -24.31
C GLU A 234 6.47 -63.98 -25.40
N ARG A 235 7.47 -64.87 -25.35
CA ARG A 235 8.46 -65.07 -26.42
C ARG A 235 8.00 -66.22 -27.32
N PRO A 236 8.05 -66.09 -28.66
CA PRO A 236 7.77 -67.20 -29.56
C PRO A 236 8.97 -68.18 -29.65
N PRO A 237 8.73 -69.48 -29.92
CA PRO A 237 9.77 -70.52 -29.95
C PRO A 237 10.59 -70.52 -31.24
N ARG A 238 11.88 -70.88 -31.10
CA ARG A 238 12.86 -71.08 -32.17
C ARG A 238 12.49 -72.30 -33.03
N ARG A 239 12.42 -72.14 -34.35
CA ARG A 239 12.48 -73.26 -35.31
C ARG A 239 13.90 -73.38 -35.87
N GLY A 240 14.40 -74.62 -35.88
CA GLY A 240 15.70 -75.01 -36.40
C GLY A 240 15.78 -74.99 -37.94
N ALA A 241 17.02 -74.94 -38.41
CA ALA A 241 17.42 -75.19 -39.78
C ALA A 241 17.30 -76.69 -40.13
N PRO A 242 17.26 -77.01 -41.42
CA PRO A 242 18.41 -77.67 -42.05
C PRO A 242 19.22 -76.74 -42.95
#